data_AF-A0A804Q0J6-F1
#
_entry.id   AF-A0A804Q0J6-F1
#
_cell.length_a   1.000
_cell.length_b   1.000
_cell.length_c   1.000
_cell.angle_alpha   90.00
_cell.angle_beta   90.00
_cell.angle_gamma   90.00
#
_symmetry.space_group_name_H-M   'P 1'
#
loop_
_entity.id
_entity.type
_entity.pdbx_description
1 polymer ?
#
loop_
_entity_poly.entity_id
_entity_poly.type
_entity_poly.pdbx_seq_one_letter_code
_entity_poly.pdbx_strand_id
1 'polypeptide(L)'
;MLSGNQEMMFERNNVDPFDEPECEARDIFVNELLCIGTGCPYSCVKRAPHVFSFSDDTGTARAISQGNGEDDLVQLAVGQCPRKCIYYVTPCQRTILEDVLASVLMVPYDLAEAAVLDSLLSKAKFENNRYKKPQRGAKSSSDYVDWM
;
A
#
# COMPACT_ATOMS: atom_id res chain seq x y z
N MET A 1 2.44 12.68 26.69
CA MET A 1 2.23 11.25 26.36
C MET A 1 2.12 11.15 24.86
N LEU A 2 3.25 11.13 24.16
CA LEU A 2 3.30 10.84 22.73
C LEU A 2 3.55 9.34 22.64
N SER A 3 2.49 8.60 22.36
CA SER A 3 2.53 7.15 22.18
C SER A 3 3.46 6.86 21.01
N GLY A 4 4.66 6.39 21.33
CA GLY A 4 5.64 5.96 20.36
C GLY A 4 5.04 4.85 19.52
N ASN A 5 5.01 5.08 18.21
CA ASN A 5 4.88 4.08 17.13
C ASN A 5 5.15 4.74 15.75
N GLN A 6 5.96 5.81 15.69
CA GLN A 6 6.31 6.48 14.44
C GLN A 6 7.79 6.30 14.02
N GLU A 7 8.53 5.44 14.73
CA GLU A 7 9.91 5.09 14.39
C GLU A 7 10.01 3.58 14.12
N MET A 8 9.41 3.13 13.02
CA MET A 8 9.84 1.90 12.35
C MET A 8 10.16 2.19 10.87
N MET A 9 10.78 3.34 10.60
CA MET A 9 11.26 3.68 9.27
C MET A 9 12.74 3.32 9.14
N PHE A 10 13.01 2.38 8.23
CA PHE A 10 14.25 2.23 7.45
C PHE A 10 15.56 1.90 8.19
N GLU A 11 15.70 0.67 8.71
CA GLU A 11 17.05 0.04 8.84
C GLU A 11 17.08 -1.43 8.39
N ARG A 12 16.22 -1.83 7.44
CA ARG A 12 16.23 -3.20 6.92
C ARG A 12 16.51 -3.24 5.43
N ASN A 13 17.81 -3.32 5.17
CA ASN A 13 18.49 -3.83 3.97
C ASN A 13 18.30 -2.99 2.69
N ASN A 14 19.40 -2.85 1.96
CA ASN A 14 19.51 -2.23 0.64
C ASN A 14 18.81 -3.10 -0.45
N VAL A 15 17.57 -3.50 -0.18
CA VAL A 15 16.78 -4.44 -0.97
C VAL A 15 15.53 -3.70 -1.44
N ASP A 16 15.27 -3.82 -2.75
CA ASP A 16 14.11 -3.21 -3.38
C ASP A 16 12.81 -3.80 -2.76
N PRO A 17 11.91 -2.98 -2.16
CA PRO A 17 10.67 -3.47 -1.56
C PRO A 17 9.69 -4.05 -2.60
N PHE A 18 9.92 -3.82 -3.90
CA PHE A 18 9.18 -4.47 -4.97
C PHE A 18 9.74 -5.86 -5.33
N ASP A 19 10.98 -6.19 -4.96
CA ASP A 19 11.55 -7.54 -5.07
C ASP A 19 11.31 -8.36 -3.79
N GLU A 20 11.57 -7.78 -2.63
CA GLU A 20 11.35 -8.43 -1.33
C GLU A 20 10.45 -7.55 -0.45
N PRO A 21 9.12 -7.79 -0.47
CA PRO A 21 8.18 -7.03 0.35
C PRO A 21 8.50 -7.16 1.84
N GLU A 22 8.52 -6.03 2.55
CA GLU A 22 8.89 -5.98 3.97
C GLU A 22 7.83 -6.60 4.89
N CYS A 23 6.58 -6.67 4.42
CA CYS A 23 5.47 -7.27 5.14
C CYS A 23 4.35 -7.73 4.18
N GLU A 24 3.25 -8.23 4.77
CA GLU A 24 2.03 -8.50 4.02
C GLU A 24 1.43 -7.19 3.50
N ALA A 25 0.99 -7.17 2.25
CA ALA A 25 0.41 -5.99 1.61
C ALA A 25 -1.01 -5.73 2.12
N ARG A 26 -1.10 -4.91 3.16
CA ARG A 26 -2.39 -4.47 3.76
C ARG A 26 -2.64 -2.98 3.55
N ASP A 27 -1.62 -2.23 3.19
CA ASP A 27 -1.74 -0.81 2.89
C ASP A 27 -2.39 -0.60 1.52
N ILE A 28 -2.89 0.60 1.26
CA ILE A 28 -3.67 0.93 0.07
C ILE A 28 -3.01 2.05 -0.71
N PHE A 29 -2.87 1.84 -2.01
CA PHE A 29 -2.49 2.86 -2.97
C PHE A 29 -3.60 3.05 -4.01
N VAL A 30 -3.86 4.29 -4.41
CA VAL A 30 -4.78 4.62 -5.50
C VAL A 30 -4.00 5.24 -6.65
N ASN A 31 -4.03 4.61 -7.83
CA ASN A 31 -3.49 5.18 -9.04
C ASN A 31 -4.44 6.27 -9.56
N GLU A 32 -4.12 7.53 -9.26
CA GLU A 32 -4.95 8.68 -9.65
C GLU A 32 -5.04 8.87 -11.17
N LEU A 33 -4.03 8.44 -11.95
CA LEU A 33 -4.04 8.55 -13.41
C LEU A 33 -5.19 7.76 -14.05
N LEU A 34 -5.63 6.69 -13.39
CA LEU A 34 -6.71 5.82 -13.85
C LEU A 34 -8.04 6.09 -13.14
N CYS A 35 -8.02 6.89 -12.07
CA CYS A 35 -9.18 7.12 -11.21
C CYS A 35 -10.21 7.99 -11.92
N ILE A 36 -11.49 7.58 -11.90
CA ILE A 36 -12.60 8.38 -12.43
C ILE A 36 -12.87 9.61 -11.54
N GLY A 37 -12.52 9.54 -10.25
CA GLY A 37 -12.78 10.60 -9.28
C GLY A 37 -14.24 10.69 -8.85
N THR A 38 -14.71 11.91 -8.57
CA THR A 38 -16.02 12.21 -7.98
C THR A 38 -17.21 11.65 -8.77
N GLY A 39 -17.05 11.44 -10.08
CA GLY A 39 -18.05 10.86 -10.98
C GLY A 39 -18.14 9.33 -10.96
N CYS A 40 -17.33 8.62 -10.16
CA CYS A 40 -17.31 7.16 -10.15
C CYS A 40 -18.65 6.57 -9.62
N PRO A 41 -19.32 5.65 -10.35
CA PRO A 41 -20.56 5.03 -9.88
C PRO A 41 -20.36 4.11 -8.65
N TYR A 42 -19.15 3.55 -8.50
CA TYR A 42 -18.74 2.73 -7.36
C TYR A 42 -17.68 3.47 -6.52
N SER A 43 -18.06 4.64 -6.00
CA SER A 43 -17.14 5.51 -5.25
C SER A 43 -16.56 4.83 -4.01
N CYS A 44 -15.22 4.67 -3.98
CA CYS A 44 -14.47 4.19 -2.82
C CYS A 44 -14.56 5.16 -1.63
N VAL A 45 -14.55 6.48 -1.88
CA VAL A 45 -14.71 7.53 -0.86
C VAL A 45 -16.06 7.43 -0.15
N LYS A 46 -17.16 7.19 -0.89
CA LYS A 46 -18.48 6.96 -0.26
C LYS A 46 -18.55 5.64 0.49
N ARG A 47 -17.80 4.63 0.05
CA ARG A 47 -17.82 3.28 0.64
C ARG A 47 -17.06 3.21 1.96
N ALA A 48 -15.83 3.73 1.97
CA ALA A 48 -14.90 3.67 3.09
C ALA A 48 -14.26 5.05 3.28
N PRO A 49 -15.04 6.05 3.77
CA PRO A 49 -14.57 7.43 3.91
C PRO A 49 -13.47 7.60 4.96
N HIS A 50 -13.27 6.61 5.83
CA HIS A 50 -12.16 6.55 6.78
C HIS A 50 -10.83 6.16 6.14
N VAL A 51 -10.85 5.56 4.94
CA VAL A 51 -9.65 5.15 4.18
C VAL A 51 -9.42 6.00 2.95
N PHE A 52 -10.48 6.52 2.32
CA PHE A 52 -10.38 7.26 1.06
C PHE A 52 -10.95 8.67 1.18
N SER A 53 -10.28 9.63 0.55
CA SER A 53 -10.79 10.99 0.31
C SER A 53 -10.64 11.37 -1.16
N PHE A 54 -11.32 12.44 -1.60
CA PHE A 54 -10.99 13.05 -2.88
C PHE A 54 -9.81 14.01 -2.71
N SER A 55 -8.97 14.08 -3.73
CA SER A 55 -7.94 15.11 -3.91
C SER A 55 -8.61 16.39 -4.39
N ASP A 56 -8.30 17.52 -3.75
CA ASP A 56 -8.86 18.81 -4.13
C ASP A 56 -8.30 19.32 -5.47
N ASP A 57 -7.07 18.90 -5.81
CA ASP A 57 -6.37 19.35 -7.03
C ASP A 57 -6.88 18.63 -8.28
N THR A 58 -7.10 17.32 -8.16
CA THR A 58 -7.35 16.41 -9.29
C THR A 58 -8.77 15.85 -9.31
N GLY A 59 -9.53 15.96 -8.20
CA GLY A 59 -10.86 15.37 -8.05
C GLY A 59 -10.86 13.84 -8.03
N THR A 60 -9.69 13.20 -8.08
CA THR A 60 -9.47 11.76 -8.00
C THR A 60 -9.51 11.28 -6.55
N ALA A 61 -9.65 9.97 -6.32
CA ALA A 61 -9.58 9.43 -4.98
C ALA A 61 -8.11 9.20 -4.54
N ARG A 62 -7.82 9.42 -3.26
CA ARG A 62 -6.56 9.09 -2.56
C ARG A 62 -6.84 8.22 -1.34
N ALA A 63 -5.85 7.43 -0.94
CA ALA A 63 -5.88 6.74 0.35
C ALA A 63 -5.34 7.69 1.45
N ILE A 64 -6.10 7.94 2.50
CA ILE A 64 -5.74 8.84 3.62
C ILE A 64 -5.29 8.11 4.88
N SER A 65 -5.58 6.81 4.98
CA SER A 65 -5.10 5.97 6.08
C SER A 65 -4.41 4.74 5.50
N GLN A 66 -3.64 4.06 6.36
CA GLN A 66 -3.24 2.69 6.05
C GLN A 66 -4.51 1.85 6.04
N GLY A 67 -4.81 1.21 4.92
CA GLY A 67 -5.96 0.31 4.85
C GLY A 67 -5.82 -0.76 5.92
N ASN A 68 -6.88 -1.04 6.66
CA ASN A 68 -6.91 -2.25 7.45
C ASN A 68 -7.40 -3.37 6.51
N GLY A 69 -6.52 -4.30 6.13
CA GLY A 69 -6.85 -5.39 5.21
C GLY A 69 -8.03 -6.29 5.66
N GLU A 70 -8.45 -6.18 6.92
CA GLU A 70 -9.60 -6.87 7.50
C GLU A 70 -10.91 -6.07 7.41
N ASP A 71 -10.90 -4.90 6.79
CA ASP A 71 -12.07 -4.04 6.62
C ASP A 71 -12.88 -4.44 5.37
N ASP A 72 -14.06 -5.03 5.59
CA ASP A 72 -14.97 -5.48 4.54
C ASP A 72 -15.36 -4.34 3.57
N LEU A 73 -15.48 -3.09 4.05
CA LEU A 73 -15.83 -1.95 3.20
C LEU A 73 -14.66 -1.58 2.28
N VAL A 74 -13.43 -1.66 2.79
CA VAL A 74 -12.22 -1.47 1.97
C VAL A 74 -12.12 -2.58 0.93
N GLN A 75 -12.27 -3.84 1.32
CA GLN A 75 -12.26 -4.97 0.39
C GLN A 75 -13.32 -4.82 -0.72
N LEU A 76 -14.52 -4.39 -0.35
CA LEU A 76 -15.60 -4.13 -1.30
C LEU A 76 -15.29 -2.95 -2.23
N ALA A 77 -14.71 -1.86 -1.70
CA ALA A 77 -14.29 -0.71 -2.51
C ALA A 77 -13.22 -1.09 -3.54
N VAL A 78 -12.20 -1.85 -3.11
CA VAL A 78 -11.14 -2.37 -4.01
C VAL A 78 -11.75 -3.28 -5.08
N GLY A 79 -12.58 -4.24 -4.67
CA GLY A 79 -13.16 -5.25 -5.57
C GLY A 79 -14.15 -4.68 -6.60
N GLN A 80 -14.83 -3.57 -6.29
CA GLN A 80 -15.83 -2.95 -7.18
C GLN A 80 -15.29 -1.79 -8.01
N CYS A 81 -14.02 -1.40 -7.84
CA CYS A 81 -13.44 -0.30 -8.60
C CYS A 81 -13.46 -0.61 -10.12
N PRO A 82 -14.21 0.13 -10.94
CA PRO A 82 -14.41 -0.21 -12.36
C PRO A 82 -13.14 -0.06 -13.20
N ARG A 83 -12.20 0.80 -12.74
CA ARG A 83 -10.90 1.02 -13.39
C ARG A 83 -9.79 0.16 -12.79
N LYS A 84 -10.08 -0.60 -11.72
CA LYS A 84 -9.10 -1.38 -10.95
C LYS A 84 -7.89 -0.53 -10.52
N CYS A 85 -8.14 0.72 -10.14
CA CYS A 85 -7.09 1.68 -9.82
C CYS A 85 -6.70 1.69 -8.32
N ILE A 86 -7.17 0.71 -7.53
CA ILE A 86 -6.89 0.60 -6.09
C ILE A 86 -6.09 -0.69 -5.86
N TYR A 87 -4.95 -0.57 -5.19
CA TYR A 87 -3.97 -1.63 -5.02
C TYR A 87 -3.66 -1.86 -3.55
N TYR A 88 -3.55 -3.14 -3.16
CA TYR A 88 -2.94 -3.53 -1.91
C TYR A 88 -1.42 -3.53 -2.07
N VAL A 89 -0.73 -2.78 -1.23
CA VAL A 89 0.72 -2.60 -1.25
C VAL A 89 1.28 -2.68 0.17
N THR A 90 2.60 -2.79 0.29
CA THR A 90 3.27 -2.61 1.57
C THR A 90 3.50 -1.11 1.87
N PRO A 91 3.73 -0.71 3.13
CA PRO A 91 4.02 0.68 3.47
C PRO A 91 5.21 1.29 2.69
N CYS A 92 6.31 0.56 2.51
CA CYS A 92 7.46 1.05 1.74
C CYS A 92 7.13 1.21 0.25
N GLN A 93 6.43 0.23 -0.34
CA GLN A 93 5.97 0.34 -1.73
C GLN A 93 5.04 1.54 -1.90
N ARG A 94 4.12 1.77 -0.96
CA ARG A 94 3.19 2.89 -0.99
C ARG A 94 3.91 4.23 -1.08
N THR A 95 4.90 4.47 -0.22
CA THR A 95 5.68 5.72 -0.23
C THR A 95 6.33 5.96 -1.59
N ILE A 96 6.97 4.93 -2.16
CA ILE A 96 7.63 5.05 -3.47
C ILE A 96 6.59 5.31 -4.59
N LEU A 97 5.46 4.61 -4.56
CA LEU A 97 4.40 4.80 -5.55
C LEU A 97 3.77 6.19 -5.47
N GLU A 98 3.58 6.73 -4.27
CA GLU A 98 3.08 8.09 -4.05
C GLU A 98 4.07 9.13 -4.59
N ASP A 99 5.37 8.95 -4.36
CA ASP A 99 6.42 9.84 -4.90
C ASP A 99 6.48 9.81 -6.43
N VAL A 100 6.44 8.61 -7.04
CA VAL A 100 6.40 8.46 -8.50
C VAL A 100 5.12 9.08 -9.06
N LEU A 101 3.96 8.80 -8.46
CA LEU A 101 2.68 9.39 -8.89
C LEU A 101 2.71 10.91 -8.82
N ALA A 102 3.27 11.49 -7.74
CA ALA A 102 3.43 12.93 -7.61
C ALA A 102 4.31 13.49 -8.73
N SER A 103 5.43 12.82 -9.07
CA SER A 103 6.27 13.19 -10.21
C SER A 103 5.50 13.17 -11.53
N VAL A 104 4.74 12.11 -11.81
CA VAL A 104 3.92 12.00 -13.03
C VAL A 104 2.91 13.14 -13.14
N LEU A 105 2.26 13.51 -12.02
CA LEU A 105 1.22 14.53 -11.98
C LEU A 105 1.77 15.96 -12.08
N MET A 106 3.09 16.18 -11.95
CA MET A 106 3.70 17.48 -12.18
C MET A 106 3.59 17.88 -13.66
N VAL A 107 3.43 19.18 -13.93
CA VAL A 107 3.28 19.70 -15.29
C VAL A 107 4.66 20.04 -15.88
N PRO A 108 4.96 19.62 -17.12
CA PRO A 108 4.17 18.76 -18.01
C PRO A 108 4.17 17.29 -17.59
N TYR A 109 3.05 16.59 -17.77
CA TYR A 109 2.93 15.16 -17.44
C TYR A 109 4.07 14.34 -18.05
N ASP A 110 4.79 13.60 -17.21
CA ASP A 110 5.85 12.71 -17.67
C ASP A 110 5.29 11.32 -18.01
N LEU A 111 5.15 11.07 -19.32
CA LEU A 111 4.67 9.78 -19.84
C LEU A 111 5.64 8.62 -19.54
N ALA A 112 6.94 8.89 -19.36
CA ALA A 112 7.90 7.85 -19.02
C ALA A 112 7.72 7.40 -17.57
N GLU A 113 7.53 8.34 -16.65
CA GLU A 113 7.24 8.05 -15.24
C GLU A 113 5.90 7.31 -15.06
N ALA A 114 4.90 7.58 -15.90
CA ALA A 114 3.63 6.82 -15.89
C ALA A 114 3.85 5.33 -16.20
N ALA A 115 4.75 5.01 -17.14
CA ALA A 115 5.12 3.64 -17.46
C ALA A 115 5.90 2.97 -16.33
N VAL A 116 6.75 3.73 -15.62
CA VAL A 116 7.44 3.27 -14.41
C VAL A 116 6.44 2.91 -13.32
N LEU A 117 5.45 3.78 -13.07
CA LEU A 117 4.39 3.53 -12.09
C LEU A 117 3.63 2.23 -12.40
N ASP A 118 3.22 2.02 -13.65
CA ASP A 118 2.51 0.80 -14.07
C ASP A 118 3.37 -0.47 -13.90
N SER A 119 4.68 -0.37 -14.17
CA SER A 119 5.64 -1.45 -13.97
C SER A 119 5.78 -1.82 -12.49
N LEU A 120 5.95 -0.81 -11.62
CA LEU A 120 6.05 -1.00 -10.16
C LEU A 120 4.77 -1.59 -9.58
N LEU A 121 3.59 -1.12 -10.00
CA LEU A 121 2.31 -1.69 -9.56
C LEU A 121 2.14 -3.15 -9.98
N SER A 122 2.57 -3.48 -11.20
CA SER A 122 2.55 -4.86 -11.69
C SER A 122 3.49 -5.77 -10.89
N LYS A 123 4.69 -5.28 -10.58
CA LYS A 123 5.69 -5.99 -9.76
C LYS A 123 5.20 -6.17 -8.32
N ALA A 124 4.73 -5.11 -7.67
CA ALA A 124 4.13 -5.16 -6.34
C ALA A 124 2.99 -6.18 -6.27
N LYS A 125 2.04 -6.12 -7.21
CA LYS A 125 0.95 -7.10 -7.26
C LYS A 125 1.45 -8.54 -7.39
N PHE A 126 2.50 -8.77 -8.16
CA PHE A 126 3.06 -10.11 -8.33
C PHE A 126 3.74 -10.61 -7.06
N GLU A 127 4.66 -9.83 -6.47
CA GLU A 127 5.44 -10.28 -5.31
C GLU A 127 4.64 -10.28 -4.00
N ASN A 128 3.72 -9.33 -3.81
CA ASN A 128 2.86 -9.29 -2.62
C ASN A 128 1.97 -10.53 -2.50
N ASN A 129 1.51 -11.09 -3.63
CA ASN A 129 0.75 -12.35 -3.64
C ASN A 129 1.61 -13.58 -3.29
N ARG A 130 2.94 -13.47 -3.38
CA ARG A 130 3.92 -14.53 -3.10
C ARG A 130 4.55 -14.39 -1.72
N TYR A 131 4.35 -13.26 -1.06
CA TYR A 131 4.88 -13.00 0.28
C TYR A 131 4.48 -14.11 1.25
N LYS A 132 5.47 -14.71 1.90
CA LYS A 132 5.28 -15.67 2.98
C LYS A 132 5.82 -15.08 4.26
N LYS A 133 4.95 -14.96 5.26
CA LYS A 133 5.37 -14.51 6.59
C LYS A 133 6.48 -15.44 7.09
N PRO A 134 7.66 -14.91 7.49
CA PRO A 134 8.69 -15.74 8.07
C PRO A 134 8.12 -16.45 9.30
N GLN A 135 8.18 -17.79 9.33
CA GLN A 135 7.77 -18.54 10.50
C GLN A 135 8.64 -18.08 11.67
N ARG A 136 8.03 -17.63 12.76
CA ARG A 136 8.77 -17.39 14.01
C ARG A 136 9.39 -18.73 14.40
N GLY A 137 10.71 -18.86 14.28
CA GLY A 137 11.41 -20.04 14.80
C GLY A 137 10.98 -20.27 16.24
N ALA A 138 10.65 -21.53 16.58
CA ALA A 138 10.34 -21.89 17.95
C ALA A 138 11.48 -21.38 18.84
N LYS A 139 11.15 -20.55 19.83
CA LYS A 139 12.13 -20.16 20.86
C LYS A 139 12.50 -21.45 21.59
N SER A 140 13.68 -21.99 21.31
CA SER A 140 14.28 -23.04 22.13
C SER A 140 14.44 -22.45 23.53
N SER A 141 13.59 -22.87 24.47
CA SER A 141 13.80 -22.53 25.87
C SER A 141 15.00 -23.33 26.36
N SER A 142 16.12 -22.66 26.58
CA SER A 142 17.31 -23.25 27.21
C SER A 142 17.20 -23.15 28.74
N ASP A 143 16.05 -23.46 29.31
CA ASP A 143 15.94 -23.58 30.76
C ASP A 143 16.43 -24.98 31.15
N TYR A 144 17.70 -25.03 31.56
CA TYR A 144 18.33 -26.22 32.12
C TYR A 144 17.69 -26.48 33.48
N VAL A 145 16.87 -27.53 33.60
CA VAL A 145 16.29 -27.94 34.88
C VAL A 145 17.35 -28.75 35.63
N ASP A 146 18.01 -28.12 36.59
CA ASP A 146 18.89 -28.78 37.54
C ASP A 146 18.04 -29.54 38.58
N TRP A 147 18.14 -30.87 38.59
CA TRP A 147 17.41 -31.73 39.53
C TRP A 147 18.36 -32.19 40.63
N MET A 148 18.51 -31.41 41.70
CA MET A 148 19.08 -31.93 42.95
C MET A 148 18.10 -32.82 43.70
#